data_AF-A0A7L8RYK9-F1
#
_entry.id   AF-A0A7L8RYK9-F1
#
_cell.length_a   1.000
_cell.length_b   1.000
_cell.length_c   1.000
_cell.angle_alpha   90.00
_cell.angle_beta   90.00
_cell.angle_gamma   90.00
#
_symmetry.space_group_name_H-M   'P 1'
#
loop_
_entity.id
_entity.type
_entity.pdbx_description
1 polymer ?
#
loop_
_entity_poly.entity_id
_entity_poly.type
_entity_poly.pdbx_seq_one_letter_code
_entity_poly.pdbx_strand_id
1 'polypeptide(L)'
;MTKWTALQQMQSLIRLFSLHCADTDTLRQLDQMIGDRGSWPRSRKLFEAIRLKTLKAENLSDRRSEAQYCFEEACAKTLYNLAMQPAPYDPDTAYWIVPNALSLARELGLSPMDVVAIVDPPRPS
;
A
#
# COMPACT_ATOMS: atom_id res chain seq x y z
N MET A 1 -0.65 2.12 -18.43
CA MET A 1 0.12 2.59 -17.26
C MET A 1 1.46 1.84 -17.23
N THR A 2 2.59 2.52 -17.36
CA THR A 2 3.91 1.86 -17.25
C THR A 2 4.16 1.43 -15.81
N LYS A 3 4.86 0.31 -15.58
CA LYS A 3 5.17 -0.21 -14.22
C LYS A 3 5.78 0.85 -13.28
N TRP A 4 6.54 1.79 -13.84
CA TRP A 4 7.15 2.91 -13.11
C TRP A 4 6.15 3.94 -12.59
N THR A 5 5.10 4.22 -13.36
CA THR A 5 4.03 5.16 -12.94
C THR A 5 3.29 4.59 -11.72
N ALA A 6 2.99 3.29 -11.72
CA ALA A 6 2.31 2.62 -10.62
C ALA A 6 3.12 2.65 -9.31
N LEU A 7 4.45 2.49 -9.38
CA LEU A 7 5.31 2.56 -8.20
C LEU A 7 5.39 3.98 -7.62
N GLN A 8 5.44 5.01 -8.47
CA GLN A 8 5.41 6.40 -8.02
C GLN A 8 4.07 6.74 -7.35
N GLN A 9 2.97 6.27 -7.93
CA GLN A 9 1.63 6.44 -7.35
C GLN A 9 1.52 5.74 -5.98
N MET A 10 1.97 4.49 -5.90
CA MET A 10 2.02 3.74 -4.64
C MET A 10 2.84 4.48 -3.58
N GLN A 11 4.00 5.02 -3.95
CA GLN A 11 4.85 5.78 -3.04
C GLN A 11 4.17 7.07 -2.55
N SER A 12 3.54 7.82 -3.45
CA SER A 12 2.79 9.02 -3.10
C SER A 12 1.62 8.72 -2.16
N LEU A 13 0.90 7.61 -2.37
CA LEU A 13 -0.16 7.16 -1.47
C LEU A 13 0.39 6.79 -0.08
N ILE A 14 1.49 6.04 -0.02
CA ILE A 14 2.15 5.71 1.25
C ILE A 14 2.51 6.97 2.02
N ARG A 15 3.09 7.98 1.34
CA ARG A 15 3.48 9.25 1.96
C ARG A 15 2.28 10.07 2.43
N LEU A 16 1.19 10.09 1.65
CA LEU A 16 -0.07 10.69 2.07
C LEU A 16 -0.54 10.07 3.39
N PHE A 17 -0.69 8.74 3.44
CA PHE A 17 -1.23 8.06 4.63
C PHE A 17 -0.28 8.09 5.83
N SER A 18 1.03 8.15 5.61
CA SER A 18 2.03 8.25 6.69
C SER A 18 1.84 9.48 7.59
N LEU A 19 1.18 10.53 7.10
CA LEU A 19 0.87 11.74 7.87
C LEU A 19 -0.37 11.59 8.77
N HIS A 20 -1.18 10.54 8.55
CA HIS A 20 -2.50 10.38 9.17
C HIS A 20 -2.63 9.06 9.94
N CYS A 21 -1.78 8.07 9.67
CA CYS A 21 -1.75 6.79 10.36
C CYS A 21 -0.97 6.87 11.68
N ALA A 22 -1.49 6.22 12.74
CA ALA A 22 -0.80 6.14 14.02
C ALA A 22 0.39 5.18 13.98
N ASP A 23 0.23 4.03 13.33
CA ASP A 23 1.32 3.13 13.00
C ASP A 23 1.96 3.57 11.68
N THR A 24 3.23 3.95 11.71
CA THR A 24 3.95 4.38 10.50
C THR A 24 5.11 3.46 10.15
N ASP A 25 5.35 2.41 10.93
CA ASP A 25 6.58 1.62 10.78
C ASP A 25 6.55 0.75 9.52
N THR A 26 5.39 0.18 9.20
CA THR A 26 5.19 -0.63 7.98
C THR A 26 5.08 0.25 6.73
N LEU A 27 4.40 1.40 6.81
CA LEU A 27 4.38 2.41 5.75
C LEU A 27 5.80 2.91 5.41
N ARG A 28 6.61 3.22 6.42
CA ARG A 28 7.99 3.67 6.23
C ARG A 28 8.85 2.59 5.57
N GLN A 29 8.70 1.33 5.98
CA GLN A 29 9.37 0.22 5.33
C GLN A 29 8.94 0.08 3.87
N LEU A 30 7.65 0.18 3.55
CA LEU A 30 7.17 0.14 2.17
C LEU A 30 7.74 1.28 1.32
N ASP A 31 7.76 2.52 1.82
CA ASP A 31 8.34 3.68 1.11
C ASP A 31 9.84 3.45 0.80
N GLN A 32 10.59 2.95 1.77
CA GLN A 32 12.01 2.59 1.59
C GLN A 32 12.18 1.48 0.55
N MET A 33 11.34 0.44 0.61
CA MET A 33 11.43 -0.69 -0.31
C MET A 33 11.11 -0.29 -1.75
N ILE A 34 10.21 0.66 -1.99
CA ILE A 34 9.95 1.18 -3.34
C ILE A 34 11.23 1.77 -3.95
N GLY A 35 12.03 2.47 -3.15
CA GLY A 35 13.30 3.06 -3.58
C GLY A 35 14.46 2.05 -3.74
N ASP A 36 14.40 0.90 -3.06
CA ASP A 36 15.42 -0.15 -3.12
C ASP A 36 14.88 -1.44 -3.75
N ARG A 37 15.11 -1.62 -5.06
CA ARG A 37 14.72 -2.83 -5.79
C ARG A 37 15.35 -4.11 -5.23
N GLY A 38 16.54 -4.03 -4.62
CA GLY A 38 17.21 -5.17 -3.98
C GLY A 38 16.45 -5.67 -2.75
N SER A 39 15.60 -4.83 -2.15
CA SER A 39 14.77 -5.21 -1.02
C SER A 39 13.49 -5.96 -1.39
N TRP A 40 13.00 -5.86 -2.64
CA TRP A 40 11.65 -6.35 -3.00
C TRP A 40 11.40 -7.83 -2.69
N PRO A 41 12.35 -8.78 -2.85
CA PRO A 41 12.14 -10.16 -2.42
C PRO A 41 11.78 -10.29 -0.92
N ARG A 42 12.26 -9.37 -0.08
CA ARG A 42 11.99 -9.35 1.36
C ARG A 42 10.59 -8.82 1.69
N SER A 43 9.83 -8.30 0.73
CA SER A 43 8.50 -7.73 1.01
C SER A 43 7.50 -8.80 1.42
N ARG A 44 7.76 -10.09 1.15
CA ARG A 44 7.00 -11.22 1.72
C ARG A 44 7.06 -11.25 3.24
N LYS A 45 8.25 -11.05 3.82
CA LYS A 45 8.41 -10.98 5.28
C LYS A 45 7.66 -9.78 5.86
N LEU A 46 7.68 -8.66 5.15
CA LEU A 46 6.91 -7.48 5.55
C LEU A 46 5.41 -7.75 5.47
N PHE A 47 4.93 -8.40 4.41
CA PHE A 47 3.54 -8.85 4.27
C PHE A 47 3.12 -9.74 5.45
N GLU A 48 3.92 -10.72 5.84
CA GLU A 48 3.60 -11.59 6.99
C GLU A 48 3.45 -10.78 8.28
N ALA A 49 4.33 -9.81 8.51
CA ALA A 49 4.23 -8.92 9.67
C ALA A 49 2.98 -8.03 9.62
N ILE A 50 2.63 -7.49 8.45
CA ILE A 50 1.40 -6.70 8.25
C ILE A 50 0.18 -7.60 8.50
N ARG A 51 0.15 -8.82 7.96
CA ARG A 51 -0.99 -9.73 8.11
C ARG A 51 -1.31 -10.04 9.57
N LEU A 52 -0.29 -10.20 10.42
CA LEU A 52 -0.48 -10.35 11.86
C LEU A 52 -1.15 -9.12 12.49
N LYS A 53 -0.80 -7.91 12.03
CA LYS A 53 -1.44 -6.67 12.47
C LYS A 53 -2.88 -6.58 11.96
N THR A 54 -3.14 -6.96 10.70
CA THR A 54 -4.50 -7.02 10.12
C THR A 54 -5.40 -7.93 10.94
N LEU A 55 -4.97 -9.17 11.21
CA LEU A 55 -5.74 -10.12 12.02
C LEU A 55 -6.03 -9.58 13.43
N LYS A 56 -5.07 -8.87 14.04
CA LYS A 56 -5.27 -8.23 15.34
C LYS A 56 -6.30 -7.10 15.25
N ALA A 57 -6.25 -6.26 14.22
CA ALA A 57 -7.20 -5.18 14.00
C ALA A 57 -8.62 -5.72 13.74
N GLU A 58 -8.75 -6.75 12.90
CA GLU A 58 -9.99 -7.49 12.65
C GLU A 58 -10.60 -8.01 13.97
N ASN A 59 -9.80 -8.68 14.80
CA ASN A 59 -10.24 -9.20 16.10
C ASN A 59 -10.69 -8.10 17.08
N LEU A 60 -10.10 -6.91 17.00
CA LEU A 60 -10.46 -5.75 17.82
C LEU A 60 -11.56 -4.88 17.19
N SER A 61 -12.06 -5.24 16.00
CA SER A 61 -12.97 -4.41 15.21
C SER A 61 -12.45 -2.99 14.96
N ASP A 62 -11.12 -2.82 14.89
CA ASP A 62 -10.47 -1.54 14.62
C ASP A 62 -10.42 -1.30 13.10
N ARG A 63 -11.48 -0.67 12.58
CA ARG A 63 -11.67 -0.40 11.15
C ARG A 63 -10.58 0.46 10.54
N ARG A 64 -10.04 1.42 11.29
CA ARG A 64 -8.98 2.31 10.81
C ARG A 64 -7.69 1.53 10.57
N SER A 65 -7.28 0.75 11.57
CA SER A 65 -6.10 -0.09 11.46
C SER A 65 -6.29 -1.19 10.41
N GLU A 66 -7.46 -1.82 10.34
CA GLU A 66 -7.80 -2.83 9.33
C GLU A 66 -7.66 -2.26 7.91
N ALA A 67 -8.25 -1.09 7.63
CA ALA A 67 -8.16 -0.45 6.32
C ALA A 67 -6.71 -0.07 5.96
N GLN A 68 -5.94 0.38 6.96
CA GLN A 68 -4.51 0.68 6.79
C GLN A 68 -3.74 -0.57 6.37
N TYR A 69 -3.86 -1.65 7.13
CA TYR A 69 -3.08 -2.85 6.88
C TYR A 69 -3.51 -3.56 5.59
N CYS A 70 -4.79 -3.50 5.19
CA CYS A 70 -5.23 -3.98 3.87
C CYS A 70 -4.56 -3.23 2.71
N PHE A 71 -4.40 -1.91 2.82
CA PHE A 71 -3.65 -1.12 1.84
C PHE A 71 -2.18 -1.53 1.79
N GLU A 72 -1.54 -1.68 2.95
CA GLU A 72 -0.14 -2.08 3.06
C GLU A 72 0.13 -3.50 2.55
N GLU A 73 -0.77 -4.45 2.81
CA GLU A 73 -0.68 -5.82 2.29
C GLU A 73 -0.66 -5.82 0.75
N ALA A 74 -1.53 -5.04 0.11
CA ALA A 74 -1.58 -4.93 -1.34
C ALA A 74 -0.26 -4.35 -1.90
N CYS A 75 0.32 -3.36 -1.22
CA CYS A 75 1.61 -2.79 -1.59
C CYS A 75 2.75 -3.82 -1.46
N ALA A 76 2.82 -4.53 -0.34
CA ALA A 76 3.86 -5.53 -0.07
C ALA A 76 3.82 -6.70 -1.06
N LYS A 77 2.63 -7.22 -1.35
CA LYS A 77 2.41 -8.27 -2.36
C LYS A 77 2.79 -7.81 -3.76
N THR A 78 2.46 -6.56 -4.12
CA THR A 78 2.82 -5.96 -5.41
C THR A 78 4.34 -5.88 -5.58
N LEU A 79 5.07 -5.41 -4.56
CA LEU A 79 6.54 -5.39 -4.58
C LEU A 79 7.13 -6.80 -4.77
N TYR A 80 6.57 -7.80 -4.08
CA TYR A 80 7.03 -9.19 -4.19
C TYR A 80 6.85 -9.72 -5.61
N ASN A 81 5.68 -9.50 -6.22
CA ASN A 81 5.38 -9.91 -7.58
C ASN A 81 6.31 -9.24 -8.61
N LEU A 82 6.65 -7.96 -8.40
CA LEU A 82 7.60 -7.24 -9.25
C LEU A 82 9.05 -7.73 -9.12
N ALA A 83 9.39 -8.38 -8.01
CA ALA A 83 10.69 -9.02 -7.81
C ALA A 83 10.86 -10.34 -8.58
N MET A 84 9.79 -10.83 -9.23
CA MET A 84 9.77 -12.07 -10.03
C MET A 84 10.30 -13.29 -9.26
N GLN A 85 10.02 -13.34 -7.95
CA GLN A 85 10.42 -14.45 -7.09
C GLN A 85 9.48 -15.65 -7.27
N PRO A 86 9.91 -16.87 -6.91
CA PRO A 86 9.04 -18.05 -6.91
C PRO A 86 7.79 -17.88 -6.06
N ALA A 87 6.73 -18.59 -6.45
CA ALA A 87 5.41 -18.55 -5.81
C ALA A 87 4.87 -17.11 -5.69
N PRO A 88 4.60 -16.39 -6.79
CA PRO A 88 4.02 -15.05 -6.74
C PRO A 88 2.63 -15.08 -6.08
N TYR A 89 2.22 -13.94 -5.54
CA TYR A 89 0.81 -13.70 -5.18
C TYR A 89 -0.05 -13.55 -6.44
N ASP A 90 -1.36 -13.44 -6.26
CA ASP A 90 -2.30 -13.27 -7.36
C ASP A 90 -1.90 -12.11 -8.29
N PRO A 91 -1.93 -12.31 -9.63
CA PRO A 91 -1.48 -11.30 -10.60
C PRO A 91 -2.24 -9.98 -10.51
N ASP A 92 -3.45 -9.99 -9.98
CA ASP A 92 -4.33 -8.84 -9.85
C ASP A 92 -4.06 -8.01 -8.57
N THR A 93 -3.12 -8.42 -7.72
CA THR A 93 -2.85 -7.74 -6.44
C THR A 93 -2.62 -6.23 -6.59
N ALA A 94 -1.98 -5.79 -7.68
CA ALA A 94 -1.75 -4.36 -7.93
C ALA A 94 -3.06 -3.56 -8.11
N TYR A 95 -4.14 -4.19 -8.60
CA TYR A 95 -5.44 -3.54 -8.75
C TYR A 95 -6.12 -3.27 -7.41
N TRP A 96 -5.71 -3.93 -6.32
CA TRP A 96 -6.25 -3.72 -4.99
C TRP A 96 -5.65 -2.53 -4.25
N ILE A 97 -4.55 -1.94 -4.74
CA ILE A 97 -3.92 -0.75 -4.14
C ILE A 97 -4.91 0.42 -4.11
N VAL A 98 -5.56 0.73 -5.23
CA VAL A 98 -6.46 1.91 -5.33
C VAL A 98 -7.76 1.72 -4.52
N PRO A 99 -8.49 0.60 -4.62
CA PRO A 99 -9.65 0.34 -3.75
C PRO A 99 -9.29 0.41 -2.26
N ASN A 100 -8.16 -0.16 -1.84
CA ASN A 100 -7.76 -0.13 -0.43
C ASN A 100 -7.34 1.28 0.00
N ALA A 101 -6.68 2.05 -0.86
CA ALA A 101 -6.35 3.45 -0.59
C ALA A 101 -7.61 4.32 -0.42
N LEU A 102 -8.63 4.13 -1.27
CA LEU A 102 -9.91 4.83 -1.14
C LEU A 102 -10.65 4.45 0.14
N SER A 103 -10.59 3.18 0.53
CA SER A 103 -11.14 2.70 1.81
C SER A 103 -10.43 3.35 3.00
N LEU A 104 -9.10 3.33 3.01
CA LEU A 104 -8.29 3.94 4.04
C LEU A 104 -8.52 5.46 4.16
N ALA A 105 -8.57 6.17 3.03
CA ALA A 105 -8.87 7.60 3.02
C ALA A 105 -10.20 7.90 3.73
N ARG A 106 -11.23 7.09 3.48
CA ARG A 106 -12.54 7.23 4.15
C ARG A 106 -12.43 7.03 5.66
N GLU A 107 -11.75 5.97 6.11
CA GLU A 107 -11.58 5.67 7.55
C GLU A 107 -10.76 6.74 8.29
N LEU A 108 -9.85 7.41 7.59
CA LEU A 108 -9.05 8.53 8.10
C LEU A 108 -9.77 9.89 8.00
N GLY A 109 -10.95 9.96 7.39
CA GLY A 109 -11.69 11.20 7.17
C GLY A 109 -11.05 12.12 6.10
N LEU A 110 -10.24 11.57 5.21
CA LEU A 110 -9.64 12.26 4.07
C LEU A 110 -10.58 12.29 2.87
N SER A 111 -10.34 13.21 1.94
CA SER A 111 -11.12 13.25 0.71
C SER A 111 -10.69 12.11 -0.21
N PRO A 112 -11.62 11.33 -0.79
CA PRO A 112 -11.29 10.40 -1.86
C PRO A 112 -10.58 11.07 -3.04
N MET A 113 -10.78 12.38 -3.23
CA MET A 113 -10.09 13.15 -4.27
C MET A 113 -8.59 13.26 -4.03
N ASP A 114 -8.11 13.17 -2.80
CA ASP A 114 -6.67 13.18 -2.49
C ASP A 114 -5.99 11.92 -3.08
N VAL A 115 -6.69 10.78 -3.04
CA VAL A 115 -6.24 9.54 -3.68
C VAL A 115 -6.34 9.64 -5.19
N VAL A 116 -7.46 10.16 -5.72
CA VAL A 116 -7.68 10.32 -7.17
C VAL A 116 -6.60 11.21 -7.81
N ALA A 117 -6.27 12.34 -7.17
CA ALA A 117 -5.25 13.26 -7.66
C ALA A 117 -3.86 12.62 -7.78
N ILE A 118 -3.58 11.57 -7.00
CA ILE A 118 -2.33 10.81 -7.10
C ILE A 118 -2.38 9.79 -8.25
N VAL A 119 -3.49 9.05 -8.39
CA VAL A 119 -3.59 7.93 -9.35
C VAL A 119 -3.98 8.37 -10.76
N ASP A 120 -4.62 9.52 -10.89
CA ASP A 120 -5.01 10.16 -12.15
C ASP A 120 -4.75 11.67 -12.04
N PRO A 121 -3.47 12.11 -12.08
CA PRO A 121 -3.13 13.51 -11.92
C PRO A 121 -3.71 14.32 -13.09
N PRO A 122 -4.22 15.54 -12.84
CA PRO A 122 -4.74 16.40 -13.88
C PRO A 122 -3.66 16.66 -14.93
N ARG A 123 -4.03 16.55 -16.22
CA ARG A 123 -3.07 16.84 -17.29
C ARG A 123 -2.70 18.32 -17.25
N PRO A 124 -1.41 18.66 -17.38
CA PRO A 124 -1.01 20.05 -17.56
C PRO A 124 -1.67 20.58 -18.85
N SER A 125 -2.21 21.79 -18.75
CA SER A 125 -2.81 22.54 -19.86
C SER A 125 -1.76 22.95 -20.89
#